data_AF-A0A517DYZ0-F1
#
_entry.id   AF-A0A517DYZ0-F1
#
_cell.length_a   1.000
_cell.length_b   1.000
_cell.length_c   1.000
_cell.angle_alpha   90.00
_cell.angle_beta   90.00
_cell.angle_gamma   90.00
#
_symmetry.space_group_name_H-M   'P 1'
#
loop_
_entity.id
_entity.type
_entity.pdbx_description
1 polymer ?
#
loop_
_entity_poly.entity_id
_entity_poly.type
_entity_poly.pdbx_seq_one_letter_code
_entity_poly.pdbx_strand_id
1 'polypeptide(L)'
;MHIFRKILNVILGCGIVCGGVIFLSHSQLVTGGTTGIALGITYLFHTTFAVALLVTSIPFYLLSIFRMGWQFTLSTFFAVLTLALFTEINRWLPDFILPGYMGAIAGGGLLGLGLSLLFWNGASLGGVNVLALYLQKRFGCDPGRVTFWVDGSIVVAYFYSVGAEKGLYSILSVLITSAIISYFKGRIAAATQKNAC
;
A
#
# COMPACT_ATOMS: atom_id res chain seq x y z
N MET A 1 -11.85 -22.79 -11.11
CA MET A 1 -11.05 -22.89 -9.86
C MET A 1 -9.97 -21.80 -9.69
N HIS A 2 -9.42 -21.19 -10.74
CA HIS A 2 -8.37 -20.17 -10.61
C HIS A 2 -8.83 -18.82 -10.02
N ILE A 3 -10.07 -18.37 -10.30
CA ILE A 3 -10.57 -17.07 -9.82
C ILE A 3 -10.77 -17.06 -8.29
N PHE A 4 -11.25 -18.16 -7.71
CA PHE A 4 -11.54 -18.26 -6.28
C PHE A 4 -10.27 -18.23 -5.44
N ARG A 5 -9.22 -18.94 -5.87
CA ARG A 5 -7.87 -18.84 -5.27
C ARG A 5 -7.31 -17.42 -5.34
N LYS A 6 -7.55 -16.71 -6.46
CA LYS A 6 -7.10 -15.32 -6.63
C LYS A 6 -7.77 -14.40 -5.61
N ILE A 7 -9.09 -14.51 -5.44
CA ILE A 7 -9.87 -13.73 -4.48
C ILE A 7 -9.42 -14.04 -3.04
N LEU A 8 -9.25 -15.32 -2.70
CA LEU A 8 -8.80 -15.73 -1.37
C LEU A 8 -7.41 -15.15 -1.04
N ASN A 9 -6.48 -15.18 -1.99
CA ASN A 9 -5.15 -14.60 -1.84
C ASN A 9 -5.21 -13.07 -1.69
N VAL A 10 -6.11 -12.39 -2.41
CA VAL A 10 -6.31 -10.95 -2.26
C VAL A 10 -6.82 -10.60 -0.87
N ILE A 11 -7.79 -11.35 -0.35
CA ILE A 11 -8.32 -11.17 1.01
C ILE A 11 -7.21 -11.39 2.05
N LEU A 12 -6.43 -12.45 1.92
CA LEU A 12 -5.28 -12.71 2.79
C LEU A 12 -4.25 -11.58 2.72
N GLY A 13 -3.94 -11.09 1.52
CA GLY A 13 -3.07 -9.94 1.31
C GLY A 13 -3.60 -8.69 2.01
N CYS A 14 -4.88 -8.37 1.85
CA CYS A 14 -5.54 -7.26 2.54
C CYS A 14 -5.51 -7.43 4.06
N GLY A 15 -5.65 -8.65 4.59
CA GLY A 15 -5.53 -8.92 6.03
C GLY A 15 -4.13 -8.61 6.55
N ILE A 16 -3.08 -9.04 5.84
CA ILE A 16 -1.68 -8.75 6.18
C ILE A 16 -1.42 -7.23 6.13
N VAL A 17 -1.88 -6.57 5.07
CA VAL A 17 -1.76 -5.12 4.92
C VAL A 17 -2.49 -4.41 6.06
N CYS A 18 -3.72 -4.81 6.39
CA CYS A 18 -4.49 -4.24 7.48
C CYS A 18 -3.69 -4.29 8.78
N GLY A 19 -3.13 -5.45 9.11
CA GLY A 19 -2.19 -5.61 10.23
C GLY A 19 -1.08 -4.57 10.17
N GLY A 20 -0.39 -4.44 9.05
CA GLY A 20 0.66 -3.43 8.87
C GLY A 20 0.17 -1.99 9.08
N VAL A 21 -0.98 -1.61 8.49
CA VAL A 21 -1.59 -0.28 8.67
C VAL A 21 -1.88 0.01 10.13
N ILE A 22 -2.40 -0.97 10.88
CA ILE A 22 -2.71 -0.81 12.30
C ILE A 22 -1.45 -0.53 13.11
N PHE A 23 -0.36 -1.28 12.87
CA PHE A 23 0.93 -1.04 13.52
C PHE A 23 1.48 0.37 13.25
N LEU A 24 1.33 0.87 12.01
CA LEU A 24 1.73 2.23 11.66
C LEU A 24 0.82 3.28 12.32
N SER A 25 -0.48 3.07 12.27
CA SER A 25 -1.50 3.97 12.81
C SER A 25 -1.27 4.21 14.31
N HIS A 26 -1.03 3.13 15.04
CA HIS A 26 -0.73 3.17 16.47
C HIS A 26 0.60 3.87 16.80
N SER A 27 1.56 3.79 15.89
CA SER A 27 2.86 4.46 16.05
C SER A 27 2.84 5.90 15.51
N GLN A 28 1.70 6.40 15.02
CA GLN A 28 1.57 7.70 14.34
C GLN A 28 2.57 7.83 13.17
N LEU A 29 2.84 6.72 12.50
CA LEU A 29 3.75 6.64 11.37
C LEU A 29 2.95 6.63 10.07
N VAL A 30 3.62 7.08 9.02
CA VAL A 30 3.10 7.13 7.67
C VAL A 30 3.97 6.22 6.80
N THR A 31 3.34 5.30 6.07
CA THR A 31 4.05 4.52 5.04
C THR A 31 4.09 5.34 3.74
N GLY A 32 4.66 4.75 2.70
CA GLY A 32 4.56 5.25 1.35
C GLY A 32 3.32 4.77 0.61
N GLY A 33 3.17 5.27 -0.62
CA GLY A 33 2.10 4.94 -1.52
C GLY A 33 0.75 5.48 -1.07
N THR A 34 -0.31 4.84 -1.57
CA THR A 34 -1.72 5.24 -1.36
C THR A 34 -2.11 5.14 0.11
N THR A 35 -1.67 4.08 0.77
CA THR A 35 -1.87 3.84 2.21
C THR A 35 -1.20 4.94 3.04
N GLY A 36 -0.03 5.41 2.61
CA GLY A 36 0.68 6.51 3.24
C GLY A 36 -0.08 7.82 3.17
N ILE A 37 -0.49 8.19 1.97
CA ILE A 37 -1.31 9.39 1.73
C ILE A 37 -2.61 9.31 2.55
N ALA A 38 -3.25 8.14 2.59
CA ALA A 38 -4.47 7.93 3.36
C ALA A 38 -4.27 8.09 4.87
N LEU A 39 -3.23 7.46 5.45
CA LEU A 39 -2.87 7.65 6.86
C LEU A 39 -2.59 9.11 7.17
N GLY A 40 -1.89 9.78 6.25
CA GLY A 40 -1.63 11.19 6.38
C GLY A 40 -2.92 12.03 6.46
N ILE A 41 -3.77 11.91 5.45
CA ILE A 41 -5.07 12.61 5.43
C ILE A 41 -5.88 12.31 6.70
N THR A 42 -5.87 11.06 7.18
CA THR A 42 -6.50 10.70 8.44
C THR A 42 -5.93 11.46 9.64
N TYR A 43 -4.62 11.68 9.71
CA TYR A 43 -4.02 12.47 10.79
C TYR A 43 -4.31 13.97 10.70
N LEU A 44 -4.43 14.52 9.48
CA LEU A 44 -4.72 15.95 9.28
C LEU A 44 -6.20 16.29 9.45
N PHE A 45 -7.08 15.44 8.96
CA PHE A 45 -8.53 15.68 8.93
C PHE A 45 -9.30 14.89 10.00
N HIS A 46 -8.63 14.10 10.85
CA HIS A 46 -9.23 13.21 11.86
C HIS A 46 -10.33 12.30 11.29
N THR A 47 -10.24 11.98 10.00
CA THR A 47 -11.19 11.15 9.25
C THR A 47 -10.77 9.68 9.29
N THR A 48 -11.70 8.76 9.05
CA THR A 48 -11.36 7.33 9.06
C THR A 48 -10.41 6.96 7.91
N PHE A 49 -9.47 6.07 8.19
CA PHE A 49 -8.50 5.60 7.20
C PHE A 49 -9.19 5.00 5.97
N ALA A 50 -10.30 4.28 6.15
CA ALA A 50 -11.08 3.70 5.07
C ALA A 50 -11.59 4.76 4.08
N VAL A 51 -12.14 5.86 4.59
CA VAL A 51 -12.62 6.98 3.76
C VAL A 51 -11.45 7.66 3.06
N ALA A 52 -10.36 7.94 3.78
CA ALA A 52 -9.17 8.57 3.20
C ALA A 52 -8.55 7.72 2.08
N LEU A 53 -8.48 6.40 2.27
CA LEU A 53 -7.97 5.44 1.29
C LEU A 53 -8.85 5.40 0.02
N LEU A 54 -10.17 5.37 0.19
CA LEU A 54 -11.11 5.38 -0.93
C LEU A 54 -11.01 6.68 -1.72
N VAL A 55 -11.05 7.83 -1.04
CA VAL A 55 -10.96 9.15 -1.68
C VAL A 55 -9.64 9.30 -2.43
N THR A 56 -8.53 8.91 -1.82
CA THR A 56 -7.20 8.96 -2.46
C THR A 56 -7.12 8.02 -3.66
N SER A 57 -7.85 6.90 -3.64
CA SER A 57 -7.81 5.91 -4.73
C SER A 57 -8.63 6.31 -5.95
N ILE A 58 -9.66 7.15 -5.81
CA ILE A 58 -10.53 7.61 -6.92
C ILE A 58 -9.74 8.16 -8.13
N PRO A 59 -8.85 9.16 -7.99
CA PRO A 59 -8.13 9.72 -9.14
C PRO A 59 -7.26 8.67 -9.86
N PHE A 60 -6.72 7.71 -9.11
CA PHE A 60 -5.88 6.66 -9.68
C PHE A 60 -6.69 5.51 -10.29
N TYR A 61 -7.92 5.24 -9.85
CA TYR A 61 -8.79 4.29 -10.52
C TYR A 61 -9.13 4.73 -11.93
N LEU A 62 -9.38 6.03 -12.11
CA LEU A 62 -9.60 6.62 -13.42
C LEU A 62 -8.38 6.35 -14.30
N LEU A 63 -7.17 6.64 -13.78
CA LEU A 63 -5.91 6.41 -14.48
C LEU A 63 -5.65 4.92 -14.79
N SER A 64 -6.01 4.02 -13.87
CA SER A 64 -5.88 2.56 -14.02
C SER A 64 -6.80 2.00 -15.11
N ILE A 65 -8.06 2.46 -15.19
CA ILE A 65 -9.02 2.05 -16.23
C ILE A 65 -8.47 2.32 -17.62
N PHE A 66 -7.89 3.51 -17.84
CA PHE A 66 -7.36 3.89 -19.15
C PHE A 66 -6.04 3.19 -19.51
N ARG A 67 -5.29 2.64 -18.54
CA ARG A 67 -3.89 2.21 -18.75
C ARG A 67 -3.60 0.72 -18.51
N MET A 68 -4.23 0.08 -17.52
CA MET A 68 -4.00 -1.34 -17.18
C MET A 68 -5.17 -2.27 -17.53
N GLY A 69 -6.36 -1.72 -17.79
CA GLY A 69 -7.54 -2.46 -18.21
C GLY A 69 -8.51 -2.81 -17.06
N TRP A 70 -9.74 -3.16 -17.45
CA TRP A 70 -10.87 -3.31 -16.52
C TRP A 70 -10.69 -4.41 -15.46
N GLN A 71 -10.06 -5.53 -15.85
CA GLN A 71 -9.83 -6.70 -14.97
C GLN A 71 -8.93 -6.36 -13.75
N PHE A 72 -7.89 -5.56 -13.97
CA PHE A 72 -6.97 -5.14 -12.92
C PHE A 72 -7.63 -4.09 -12.00
N THR A 73 -8.38 -3.15 -12.58
CA THR A 73 -9.08 -2.13 -11.79
C THR A 73 -10.17 -2.75 -10.90
N LEU A 74 -10.96 -3.71 -11.38
CA LEU A 74 -11.96 -4.39 -10.55
C LEU A 74 -11.31 -5.15 -9.39
N SER A 75 -10.20 -5.85 -9.64
CA SER A 75 -9.48 -6.60 -8.60
C SER A 75 -8.88 -5.65 -7.54
N THR A 76 -8.34 -4.52 -7.99
CA THR A 76 -7.79 -3.46 -7.13
C THR A 76 -8.88 -2.78 -6.31
N PHE A 77 -10.02 -2.46 -6.94
CA PHE A 77 -11.18 -1.90 -6.27
C PHE A 77 -11.71 -2.83 -5.17
N PHE A 78 -11.82 -4.12 -5.47
CA PHE A 78 -12.21 -5.13 -4.50
C PHE A 78 -11.21 -5.25 -3.34
N ALA A 79 -9.91 -5.18 -3.63
CA ALA A 79 -8.86 -5.21 -2.60
C ALA A 79 -8.94 -3.99 -1.67
N VAL A 80 -9.09 -2.79 -2.23
CA VAL A 80 -9.22 -1.55 -1.45
C VAL A 80 -10.49 -1.53 -0.62
N LEU A 81 -11.62 -1.96 -1.18
CA LEU A 81 -12.88 -2.08 -0.45
C LEU A 81 -12.75 -3.07 0.70
N THR A 82 -12.14 -4.23 0.45
CA THR A 82 -11.86 -5.25 1.48
C THR A 82 -10.96 -4.67 2.57
N LEU A 83 -9.87 -4.00 2.21
CA LEU A 83 -8.98 -3.37 3.19
C LEU A 83 -9.71 -2.32 4.02
N ALA A 84 -10.52 -1.47 3.39
CA ALA A 84 -11.31 -0.45 4.05
C ALA A 84 -12.26 -1.08 5.10
N LEU A 85 -12.97 -2.15 4.74
CA LEU A 85 -13.84 -2.89 5.66
C LEU A 85 -13.06 -3.52 6.82
N PHE A 86 -11.92 -4.16 6.53
CA PHE A 86 -11.05 -4.74 7.55
C PHE A 86 -10.54 -3.69 8.54
N THR A 87 -10.22 -2.49 8.05
CA THR A 87 -9.69 -1.41 8.89
C THR A 87 -10.78 -0.75 9.73
N GLU A 88 -12.01 -0.60 9.22
CA GLU A 88 -13.16 -0.13 10.00
C GLU A 88 -13.53 -1.11 11.14
N ILE A 89 -13.49 -2.42 10.88
CA ILE A 89 -13.68 -3.43 11.94
C ILE A 89 -12.58 -3.32 13.00
N ASN A 90 -11.34 -3.06 12.59
CA ASN A 90 -10.23 -2.93 13.53
C ASN A 90 -10.22 -1.60 14.29
N ARG A 91 -10.94 -0.58 13.82
CA ARG A 91 -11.12 0.69 14.54
C ARG A 91 -11.79 0.51 15.91
N TRP A 92 -12.45 -0.62 16.13
CA TRP A 92 -13.06 -0.98 17.42
C TRP A 92 -12.08 -1.60 18.40
N LEU A 93 -10.84 -1.91 18.00
CA LEU A 93 -9.80 -2.36 18.91
C LEU A 93 -9.22 -1.16 19.69
N PRO A 94 -8.88 -1.36 20.98
CA PRO A 94 -8.30 -0.30 21.79
C PRO A 94 -6.93 0.13 21.27
N ASP A 95 -6.65 1.43 21.34
CA ASP A 95 -5.37 2.00 20.92
C ASP A 95 -4.23 1.49 21.82
N PHE A 96 -3.32 0.69 21.26
CA PHE A 96 -2.07 0.29 21.93
C PHE A 96 -0.90 1.18 21.52
N ILE A 97 -0.26 1.83 22.49
CA ILE A 97 0.93 2.64 22.24
C ILE A 97 2.11 1.68 21.98
N LEU A 98 2.51 1.58 20.71
CA LEU A 98 3.75 0.89 20.33
C LEU A 98 4.90 1.90 20.16
N PRO A 99 6.12 1.51 20.54
CA PRO A 99 7.29 2.32 20.24
C PRO A 99 7.52 2.38 18.73
N GLY A 100 7.82 3.58 18.21
CA GLY A 100 7.89 3.87 16.77
C GLY A 100 8.82 2.96 15.96
N TYR A 101 9.89 2.44 16.56
CA TYR A 101 10.78 1.49 15.88
C TYR A 101 10.11 0.16 15.56
N MET A 102 9.25 -0.37 16.46
CA MET A 102 8.52 -1.62 16.21
C MET A 102 7.44 -1.41 15.16
N GLY A 103 6.73 -0.27 15.24
CA GLY A 103 5.73 0.10 14.23
C GLY A 103 6.32 0.22 12.83
N ALA A 104 7.50 0.84 12.71
CA ALA A 104 8.17 0.99 11.43
C ALA A 104 8.60 -0.37 10.83
N ILE A 105 9.19 -1.25 11.64
CA ILE A 105 9.71 -2.54 11.18
C ILE A 105 8.59 -3.54 10.92
N ALA A 106 7.71 -3.77 11.90
CA ALA A 106 6.61 -4.71 11.76
C ALA A 106 5.60 -4.22 10.72
N GLY A 107 5.26 -2.93 10.79
CA GLY A 107 4.34 -2.30 9.87
C GLY A 107 4.83 -2.27 8.44
N GLY A 108 6.05 -1.79 8.20
CA GLY A 108 6.65 -1.79 6.86
C GLY A 108 6.88 -3.21 6.32
N GLY A 109 7.23 -4.15 7.20
CA GLY A 109 7.36 -5.58 6.88
C GLY A 109 6.06 -6.19 6.37
N LEU A 110 4.99 -6.04 7.16
CA LEU A 110 3.65 -6.55 6.83
C LEU A 110 3.09 -5.87 5.58
N LEU A 111 3.21 -4.54 5.47
CA LEU A 111 2.77 -3.81 4.29
C LEU A 111 3.49 -4.28 3.03
N GLY A 112 4.82 -4.42 3.09
CA GLY A 112 5.63 -4.89 1.97
C GLY A 112 5.26 -6.30 1.52
N LEU A 113 5.08 -7.22 2.47
CA LEU A 113 4.67 -8.60 2.18
C LEU A 113 3.25 -8.67 1.61
N GLY A 114 2.31 -7.95 2.21
CA GLY A 114 0.91 -7.92 1.79
C GLY A 114 0.74 -7.29 0.40
N LEU A 115 1.42 -6.16 0.14
CA LEU A 115 1.46 -5.53 -1.19
C LEU A 115 2.08 -6.47 -2.24
N SER A 116 3.18 -7.14 -1.91
CA SER A 116 3.81 -8.10 -2.83
C SER A 116 2.86 -9.25 -3.21
N LEU A 117 2.07 -9.74 -2.24
CA LEU A 117 1.11 -10.80 -2.45
C LEU A 117 -0.10 -10.34 -3.29
N LEU A 118 -0.56 -9.11 -3.08
CA LEU A 118 -1.58 -8.46 -3.91
C LEU A 118 -1.12 -8.31 -5.35
N PHE A 119 0.09 -7.78 -5.56
CA PHE A 119 0.66 -7.60 -6.90
C PHE A 119 0.81 -8.92 -7.64
N TRP A 120 1.19 -10.00 -6.94
CA TRP A 120 1.29 -11.32 -7.55
C TRP A 120 -0.06 -11.83 -8.07
N ASN A 121 -1.16 -11.45 -7.42
CA ASN A 121 -2.52 -11.80 -7.85
C ASN A 121 -3.12 -10.77 -8.82
N GLY A 122 -2.35 -9.78 -9.28
CA GLY A 122 -2.83 -8.74 -10.19
C GLY A 122 -3.87 -7.83 -9.53
N ALA A 123 -3.73 -7.59 -8.23
CA ALA A 123 -4.48 -6.58 -7.48
C ALA A 123 -3.48 -5.60 -6.86
N SER A 124 -3.92 -4.38 -6.61
CA SER A 124 -3.15 -3.39 -5.85
C SER A 124 -4.08 -2.75 -4.83
N LEU A 125 -3.53 -2.00 -3.88
CA LEU A 125 -4.30 -1.16 -2.96
C LEU A 125 -4.66 0.20 -3.59
N GLY A 126 -4.82 0.23 -4.91
CA GLY A 126 -5.10 1.45 -5.67
C GLY A 126 -3.95 2.46 -5.61
N GLY A 127 -4.19 3.62 -6.20
CA GLY A 127 -3.35 4.80 -6.04
C GLY A 127 -1.97 4.76 -6.70
N VAL A 128 -0.96 5.22 -5.96
CA VAL A 128 0.41 5.44 -6.41
C VAL A 128 1.10 4.13 -6.82
N ASN A 129 0.83 3.03 -6.12
CA ASN A 129 1.43 1.73 -6.42
C ASN A 129 1.00 1.19 -7.79
N VAL A 130 -0.21 1.53 -8.25
CA VAL A 130 -0.67 1.20 -9.62
C VAL A 130 0.16 1.96 -10.66
N LEU A 131 0.43 3.24 -10.39
CA LEU A 131 1.27 4.05 -11.27
C LEU A 131 2.70 3.51 -11.32
N ALA A 132 3.26 3.06 -10.19
CA ALA A 132 4.59 2.43 -10.14
C ALA A 132 4.64 1.12 -10.96
N LEU A 133 3.63 0.26 -10.83
CA LEU A 133 3.51 -0.97 -11.64
C LEU A 133 3.36 -0.65 -13.13
N TYR A 134 2.60 0.39 -13.47
CA TYR A 134 2.42 0.83 -14.85
C TYR A 134 3.74 1.35 -15.45
N LEU A 135 4.49 2.18 -14.72
CA LEU A 135 5.81 2.66 -15.14
C LEU A 135 6.79 1.50 -15.31
N GLN A 136 6.78 0.51 -14.42
CA GLN A 136 7.55 -0.72 -14.60
C GLN A 136 7.18 -1.42 -15.91
N LYS A 137 5.89 -1.60 -16.20
CA LYS A 137 5.42 -2.29 -17.40
C LYS A 137 5.82 -1.55 -18.69
N ARG A 138 5.88 -0.21 -18.65
CA ARG A 138 6.20 0.63 -19.81
C ARG A 138 7.70 0.89 -20.01
N PHE A 139 8.46 1.07 -18.94
CA PHE A 139 9.88 1.45 -18.99
C PHE A 139 10.85 0.35 -18.53
N GLY A 140 10.35 -0.81 -18.06
CA GLY A 140 11.19 -1.89 -17.55
C GLY A 140 11.87 -1.58 -16.20
N CYS A 141 11.53 -0.45 -15.57
CA CYS A 141 12.13 0.02 -14.34
C CYS A 141 11.80 -0.85 -13.12
N ASP A 142 12.71 -0.89 -12.16
CA ASP A 142 12.51 -1.50 -10.85
C ASP A 142 11.28 -0.92 -10.12
N PRO A 143 10.23 -1.72 -9.83
CA PRO A 143 9.03 -1.23 -9.15
C PRO A 143 9.36 -0.74 -7.75
N GLY A 144 10.27 -1.43 -7.04
CA GLY A 144 10.74 -0.98 -5.72
C GLY A 144 11.47 0.37 -5.77
N ARG A 145 12.16 0.69 -6.87
CA ARG A 145 12.86 1.98 -7.02
C ARG A 145 11.88 3.11 -7.31
N VAL A 146 10.87 2.86 -8.14
CA VAL A 146 9.79 3.83 -8.41
C VAL A 146 8.99 4.08 -7.14
N THR A 147 8.59 3.02 -6.43
CA THR A 147 7.92 3.12 -5.13
C THR A 147 8.78 3.90 -4.15
N PHE A 148 10.09 3.64 -4.05
CA PHE A 148 10.98 4.40 -3.17
C PHE A 148 11.02 5.90 -3.48
N TRP A 149 11.09 6.30 -4.75
CA TRP A 149 11.09 7.72 -5.13
C TRP A 149 9.75 8.39 -4.81
N VAL A 150 8.63 7.75 -5.12
CA VAL A 150 7.33 8.35 -4.87
C VAL A 150 7.02 8.38 -3.38
N ASP A 151 7.31 7.30 -2.68
CA ASP A 151 7.13 7.19 -1.23
C ASP A 151 8.04 8.17 -0.49
N GLY A 152 9.29 8.33 -0.97
CA GLY A 152 10.21 9.36 -0.49
C GLY A 152 9.62 10.77 -0.63
N SER A 153 8.99 11.08 -1.77
CA SER A 153 8.33 12.39 -1.95
C SER A 153 7.15 12.60 -0.99
N ILE A 154 6.38 11.55 -0.70
CA ILE A 154 5.26 11.59 0.24
C ILE A 154 5.78 11.80 1.66
N VAL A 155 6.82 11.06 2.07
CA VAL A 155 7.41 11.19 3.41
C VAL A 155 8.05 12.55 3.59
N VAL A 156 8.72 13.12 2.58
CA VAL A 156 9.28 14.49 2.66
C VAL A 156 8.16 15.52 2.83
N ALA A 157 7.04 15.38 2.11
CA ALA A 157 5.88 16.24 2.31
C ALA A 157 5.29 16.09 3.73
N TYR A 158 5.31 14.88 4.29
CA TYR A 158 4.83 14.60 5.64
C TYR A 158 5.79 15.03 6.76
N PHE A 159 7.09 15.01 6.46
CA PHE A 159 8.16 15.40 7.37
C PHE A 159 7.97 16.84 7.87
N TYR A 160 7.49 17.71 6.99
CA TYR A 160 7.21 19.11 7.32
C TYR A 160 6.02 19.30 8.26
N SER A 161 5.13 18.29 8.38
CA SER A 161 3.86 18.40 9.11
C SER A 161 3.87 17.73 10.50
N VAL A 162 4.63 16.63 10.67
CA VAL A 162 4.55 15.77 11.88
C VAL A 162 5.80 15.82 12.79
N GLY A 163 6.92 16.38 12.30
CA GLY A 163 8.16 16.54 13.07
C GLY A 163 9.22 15.47 12.78
N ALA A 164 10.48 15.80 13.07
CA ALA A 164 11.67 15.07 12.60
C ALA A 164 11.76 13.61 13.06
N GLU A 165 11.38 13.31 14.32
CA GLU A 165 11.50 11.95 14.88
C GLU A 165 10.56 10.96 14.19
N LYS A 166 9.27 11.30 14.10
CA LYS A 166 8.26 10.47 13.41
C LYS A 166 8.56 10.34 11.91
N GLY A 167 9.08 11.41 11.30
CA GLY A 167 9.55 11.41 9.93
C GLY A 167 10.65 10.37 9.67
N LEU A 168 11.67 10.29 10.54
CA LEU A 168 12.74 9.29 10.43
C LEU A 168 12.22 7.84 10.50
N TYR A 169 11.30 7.56 11.43
CA TYR A 169 10.68 6.23 11.53
C TYR A 169 9.79 5.90 10.31
N SER A 170 9.12 6.89 9.73
CA SER A 170 8.39 6.75 8.46
C SER A 170 9.32 6.39 7.31
N ILE A 171 10.46 7.08 7.18
CA ILE A 171 11.48 6.75 6.15
C ILE A 171 11.93 5.29 6.31
N LEU A 172 12.14 4.84 7.55
CA LEU A 172 12.55 3.47 7.84
C LEU A 172 11.48 2.45 7.42
N SER A 173 10.20 2.73 7.73
CA SER A 173 9.06 1.90 7.27
C SER A 173 9.00 1.83 5.74
N VAL A 174 9.18 2.96 5.05
CA VAL A 174 9.16 3.04 3.58
C VAL A 174 10.32 2.27 2.97
N LEU A 175 11.51 2.39 3.55
CA LEU A 175 12.69 1.64 3.12
C LEU A 175 12.45 0.14 3.22
N ILE A 176 11.91 -0.34 4.34
CA ILE A 176 11.61 -1.77 4.55
C ILE A 176 10.55 -2.23 3.55
N THR A 177 9.46 -1.48 3.41
CA THR A 177 8.37 -1.79 2.46
C THR A 177 8.91 -1.89 1.03
N SER A 178 9.69 -0.88 0.61
CA SER A 178 10.28 -0.80 -0.73
C SER A 178 11.32 -1.89 -0.97
N ALA A 179 12.14 -2.21 0.03
CA ALA A 179 13.13 -3.28 -0.04
C ALA A 179 12.47 -4.65 -0.21
N ILE A 180 11.38 -4.93 0.52
CA ILE A 180 10.62 -6.18 0.38
C ILE A 180 10.00 -6.27 -1.01
N ILE A 181 9.36 -5.21 -1.50
CA ILE A 181 8.80 -5.16 -2.85
C ILE A 181 9.90 -5.37 -3.91
N SER A 182 11.08 -4.75 -3.70
CA SER A 182 12.23 -4.90 -4.58
C SER A 182 12.81 -6.32 -4.55
N TYR A 183 12.87 -6.97 -3.40
CA TYR A 183 13.31 -8.36 -3.27
C TYR A 183 12.37 -9.31 -4.04
N PHE A 184 11.06 -9.06 -3.98
CA PHE A 184 10.06 -9.83 -4.73
C PHE A 184 9.93 -9.43 -6.21
N LYS A 185 10.75 -8.49 -6.72
CA LYS A 185 10.73 -7.99 -8.10
C LYS A 185 10.69 -9.09 -9.15
N GLY A 186 11.52 -10.13 -9.00
CA GLY A 186 11.61 -11.22 -9.98
C GLY A 186 10.29 -11.99 -10.15
N ARG A 187 9.50 -12.12 -9.07
CA ARG A 187 8.19 -12.76 -9.10
C ARG A 187 7.08 -11.81 -9.55
N ILE A 188 7.16 -10.54 -9.17
CA ILE A 188 6.21 -9.49 -9.60
C ILE A 188 6.31 -9.25 -11.11
N ALA A 189 7.52 -9.22 -11.66
CA ALA A 189 7.76 -9.09 -13.10
C ALA A 189 7.15 -10.28 -13.88
N ALA A 190 7.39 -11.51 -13.43
CA ALA A 190 6.81 -12.72 -14.04
C ALA A 190 5.27 -12.74 -13.97
N ALA A 191 4.67 -12.28 -12.87
CA ALA A 191 3.22 -12.20 -12.70
C ALA A 191 2.55 -11.13 -13.57
N THR A 192 3.21 -9.99 -13.73
CA THR A 192 2.73 -8.87 -14.57
C THR A 192 2.78 -9.24 -16.05
N GLN A 193 3.77 -10.02 -16.48
CA GLN A 193 3.93 -10.49 -17.85
C GLN A 193 2.93 -11.61 -18.21
N LYS A 194 2.54 -12.46 -17.26
CA LYS A 194 1.55 -13.54 -17.47
C LYS A 194 0.10 -13.04 -17.64
N ASN A 195 -0.24 -11.86 -17.13
CA ASN A 195 -1.55 -11.24 -17.36
C ASN A 195 -1.62 -10.43 -18.68
N ALA A 196 -0.54 -10.39 -19.46
CA ALA A 196 -0.45 -9.68 -20.74
C ALA A 196 -0.43 -10.62 -21.97
N CYS A 197 -0.43 -11.93 -21.75
CA CYS A 197 -0.57 -12.97 -22.77
C CYS A 197 -1.91 -13.68 -22.56
#